data_AF-A0A7C1XS02-F1
#
_entry.id   AF-A0A7C1XS02-F1
#
_cell.length_a   1.000
_cell.length_b   1.000
_cell.length_c   1.000
_cell.angle_alpha   90.00
_cell.angle_beta   90.00
_cell.angle_gamma   90.00
#
_symmetry.space_group_name_H-M   'P 1'
#
loop_
_entity.id
_entity.type
_entity.pdbx_description
1 polymer ?
#
loop_
_entity_poly.entity_id
_entity_poly.type
_entity_poly.pdbx_seq_one_letter_code
_entity_poly.pdbx_strand_id
1 'polypeptide(L)'
;MKYAIIFTSLLGLITATTTFAAQGNAASNRLDRIGDRINQRLDNRGDRIERHLDRKGDRIDTRLDRKGERINTRMDRQAERASRHGNDSLARRLDRNGNRIENRLDRKGDRINHRLDRKGDRINHRLDRKGNRIDRRMDRTGQRFGRRHNARQARFVQRRQTRTQHFRR
;
A
#
# COMPACT_ATOMS: atom_id res chain seq x y z
N MET A 1 -56.60 -21.95 23.20
CA MET A 1 -56.13 -20.55 23.30
C MET A 1 -54.68 -20.45 23.81
N LYS A 2 -54.34 -20.91 25.03
CA LYS A 2 -52.97 -20.82 25.61
C LYS A 2 -51.86 -21.46 24.74
N TYR A 3 -52.11 -22.65 24.17
CA TYR A 3 -51.13 -23.33 23.30
C TYR A 3 -50.85 -22.59 21.98
N ALA A 4 -51.86 -21.95 21.38
CA ALA A 4 -51.70 -21.18 20.15
C ALA A 4 -50.83 -19.92 20.35
N ILE A 5 -50.97 -19.25 21.49
CA ILE A 5 -50.16 -18.07 21.86
C ILE A 5 -48.70 -18.48 22.11
N ILE A 6 -48.47 -19.60 22.79
CA ILE A 6 -47.11 -20.12 23.04
C ILE A 6 -46.44 -20.50 21.71
N PHE A 7 -47.14 -21.23 20.83
CA PHE A 7 -46.60 -21.70 19.55
C PHE A 7 -46.20 -20.54 18.62
N THR A 8 -47.08 -19.55 18.45
CA THR A 8 -46.80 -18.35 17.64
C THR A 8 -45.66 -17.50 18.22
N SER A 9 -45.57 -17.39 19.55
CA SER A 9 -44.47 -16.68 20.21
C SER A 9 -43.11 -17.37 20.03
N LEU A 10 -43.09 -18.71 20.03
CA LEU A 10 -41.90 -19.53 19.83
C LEU A 10 -41.42 -19.42 18.37
N LEU A 11 -42.34 -19.52 17.41
CA LEU A 11 -42.04 -19.38 15.99
C LEU A 11 -41.47 -17.98 15.68
N GLY A 12 -42.05 -16.93 16.28
CA GLY A 12 -41.56 -15.54 16.17
C GLY A 12 -40.19 -15.32 16.83
N LEU A 13 -39.86 -16.07 17.89
CA LEU A 13 -38.54 -16.03 18.51
C LEU A 13 -37.48 -16.68 17.61
N ILE A 14 -37.76 -17.86 17.07
CA ILE A 14 -36.86 -18.61 16.18
C ILE A 14 -36.54 -17.78 14.93
N THR A 15 -37.57 -17.30 14.24
CA THR A 15 -37.43 -16.44 13.04
C THR A 15 -36.65 -15.15 13.31
N ALA A 16 -36.86 -14.50 14.45
CA ALA A 16 -36.06 -13.32 14.81
C ALA A 16 -34.59 -13.69 15.06
N THR A 17 -34.30 -14.78 15.78
CA THR A 17 -32.91 -15.20 16.05
C THR A 17 -32.14 -15.57 14.78
N THR A 18 -32.77 -16.24 13.81
CA THR A 18 -32.16 -16.54 12.52
C THR A 18 -31.94 -15.29 11.68
N THR A 19 -32.88 -14.35 11.70
CA THR A 19 -32.75 -13.06 11.00
C THR A 19 -31.60 -12.22 11.57
N PHE A 20 -31.45 -12.17 12.90
CA PHE A 20 -30.31 -11.52 13.54
C PHE A 20 -28.99 -12.20 13.12
N ALA A 21 -28.90 -13.53 13.17
CA ALA A 21 -27.69 -14.23 12.73
C ALA A 21 -27.32 -13.91 11.26
N ALA A 22 -28.31 -13.90 10.36
CA ALA A 22 -28.10 -13.52 8.97
C ALA A 22 -27.62 -12.07 8.81
N GLN A 23 -28.20 -11.14 9.56
CA GLN A 23 -27.80 -9.72 9.55
C GLN A 23 -26.37 -9.53 10.08
N GLY A 24 -25.99 -10.27 11.13
CA GLY A 24 -24.64 -10.29 11.68
C GLY A 24 -23.61 -10.75 10.66
N ASN A 25 -23.88 -11.88 10.00
CA ASN A 25 -23.01 -12.45 8.97
C ASN A 25 -22.88 -11.51 7.76
N ALA A 26 -23.99 -10.94 7.28
CA ALA A 26 -23.97 -10.01 6.14
C ALA A 26 -23.12 -8.76 6.42
N ALA A 27 -23.17 -8.24 7.65
CA ALA A 27 -22.37 -7.10 8.05
C ALA A 27 -20.89 -7.45 8.22
N SER A 28 -20.55 -8.62 8.78
CA SER A 28 -19.16 -9.10 8.85
C SER A 28 -18.56 -9.23 7.45
N ASN A 29 -19.25 -9.94 6.55
CA ASN A 29 -18.84 -10.12 5.16
C ASN A 29 -18.70 -8.79 4.40
N ARG A 30 -19.43 -7.74 4.81
CA ARG A 30 -19.29 -6.40 4.23
C ARG A 30 -18.02 -5.70 4.75
N LEU A 31 -17.69 -5.85 6.03
CA LEU A 31 -16.46 -5.31 6.60
C LEU A 31 -15.22 -5.99 5.99
N ASP A 32 -15.23 -7.30 5.84
CA ASP A 32 -14.11 -8.05 5.24
C ASP A 32 -13.86 -7.58 3.80
N ARG A 33 -14.92 -7.51 2.98
CA ARG A 33 -14.84 -6.96 1.61
C ARG A 33 -14.33 -5.52 1.54
N ILE A 34 -14.62 -4.70 2.54
CA ILE A 34 -14.08 -3.33 2.62
C ILE A 34 -12.60 -3.38 2.94
N GLY A 35 -12.17 -4.24 3.87
CA GLY A 35 -10.76 -4.48 4.20
C GLY A 35 -9.97 -4.90 2.97
N ASP A 36 -10.42 -5.94 2.28
CA ASP A 36 -9.78 -6.47 1.07
C ASP A 36 -9.64 -5.40 -0.01
N ARG A 37 -10.72 -4.63 -0.26
CA ARG A 37 -10.69 -3.55 -1.25
C ARG A 37 -9.71 -2.44 -0.88
N ILE A 38 -9.53 -2.15 0.42
CA ILE A 38 -8.56 -1.16 0.86
C ILE A 38 -7.14 -1.68 0.67
N ASN A 39 -6.87 -2.94 1.05
CA ASN A 39 -5.56 -3.56 0.90
C ASN A 39 -5.16 -3.64 -0.58
N GLN A 40 -6.05 -4.12 -1.46
CA GLN A 40 -5.83 -4.10 -2.90
C GLN A 40 -5.53 -2.70 -3.46
N ARG A 41 -6.17 -1.65 -2.92
CA ARG A 41 -5.87 -0.25 -3.32
C ARG A 41 -4.52 0.24 -2.82
N LEU A 42 -4.05 -0.25 -1.67
CA LEU A 42 -2.72 0.07 -1.15
C LEU A 42 -1.64 -0.62 -1.97
N ASP A 43 -1.83 -1.89 -2.30
CA ASP A 43 -0.89 -2.69 -3.11
C ASP A 43 -0.74 -2.07 -4.51
N ASN A 44 -1.87 -1.86 -5.21
CA ASN A 44 -1.89 -1.18 -6.51
C ASN A 44 -1.20 0.20 -6.48
N ARG A 45 -1.29 0.90 -5.34
CA ARG A 45 -0.62 2.19 -5.15
C ARG A 45 0.88 2.01 -4.93
N GLY A 46 1.30 0.98 -4.19
CA GLY A 46 2.69 0.55 -4.06
C GLY A 46 3.31 0.30 -5.42
N ASP A 47 2.73 -0.62 -6.20
CA ASP A 47 3.23 -1.01 -7.53
C ASP A 47 3.31 0.17 -8.50
N ARG A 48 2.37 1.12 -8.41
CA ARG A 48 2.39 2.32 -9.26
C ARG A 48 3.55 3.24 -8.86
N ILE A 49 3.87 3.34 -7.57
CA ILE A 49 4.97 4.16 -7.09
C ILE A 49 6.31 3.53 -7.44
N GLU A 50 6.46 2.22 -7.24
CA GLU A 50 7.66 1.46 -7.61
C GLU A 50 8.00 1.65 -9.09
N ARG A 51 7.06 1.31 -9.98
CA ARG A 51 7.22 1.54 -11.44
C ARG A 51 7.47 3.00 -11.80
N HIS A 52 7.08 3.96 -10.97
CA HIS A 52 7.39 5.38 -11.23
C HIS A 52 8.81 5.73 -10.82
N LEU A 53 9.32 5.14 -9.73
CA LEU A 53 10.69 5.31 -9.28
C LEU A 53 11.67 4.63 -10.25
N ASP A 54 11.37 3.42 -10.73
CA ASP A 54 12.22 2.69 -11.68
C ASP A 54 12.38 3.47 -12.98
N ARG A 55 11.27 3.85 -13.62
CA ARG A 55 11.29 4.68 -14.85
C ARG A 55 12.01 6.01 -14.65
N LYS A 56 12.00 6.54 -13.42
CA LYS A 56 12.73 7.76 -13.08
C LYS A 56 14.22 7.49 -12.96
N GLY A 57 14.62 6.37 -12.37
CA GLY A 57 15.99 5.86 -12.35
C GLY A 57 16.52 5.69 -13.77
N ASP A 58 15.85 4.89 -14.61
CA ASP A 58 16.24 4.63 -16.00
C ASP A 58 16.46 5.92 -16.80
N ARG A 59 15.54 6.88 -16.66
CA ARG A 59 15.63 8.17 -17.35
C ARG A 59 16.83 8.98 -16.87
N ILE A 60 17.20 8.89 -15.60
CA ILE A 60 18.37 9.58 -15.06
C ILE A 60 19.64 8.93 -15.58
N ASP A 61 19.74 7.60 -15.52
CA ASP A 61 20.89 6.84 -15.99
C ASP A 61 21.13 7.11 -17.47
N THR A 62 20.09 6.98 -18.30
CA THR A 62 20.19 7.30 -19.74
C THR A 62 20.66 8.74 -20.01
N ARG A 63 20.29 9.71 -19.15
CA ARG A 63 20.73 11.10 -19.28
C ARG A 63 22.17 11.30 -18.83
N LEU A 64 22.65 10.53 -17.85
CA LEU A 64 24.03 10.55 -17.40
C LEU A 64 24.93 9.91 -18.45
N ASP A 65 24.55 8.77 -19.02
CA ASP A 65 25.30 8.09 -20.08
C ASP A 65 25.48 8.98 -21.31
N ARG A 66 24.36 9.52 -21.84
CA ARG A 66 24.42 10.48 -22.97
C ARG A 66 25.26 11.71 -22.66
N LYS A 67 25.31 12.14 -21.39
CA LYS A 67 26.14 13.26 -20.98
C LYS A 67 27.61 12.86 -20.92
N GLY A 68 27.93 11.67 -20.42
CA GLY A 68 29.27 11.07 -20.43
C GLY A 68 29.81 10.98 -21.85
N GLU A 69 29.06 10.33 -22.74
CA GLU A 69 29.40 10.18 -24.16
C GLU A 69 29.72 11.51 -24.85
N ARG A 70 28.87 12.52 -24.65
CA ARG A 70 29.09 13.85 -25.22
C ARG A 70 30.35 14.53 -24.68
N ILE A 71 30.70 14.28 -23.44
CA ILE A 71 31.91 14.83 -22.82
C ILE A 71 33.13 14.10 -23.34
N ASN A 72 33.12 12.76 -23.36
CA ASN A 72 34.21 11.93 -23.88
C ASN A 72 34.51 12.32 -25.34
N THR A 73 33.50 12.31 -26.21
CA THR A 73 33.63 12.75 -27.61
C THR A 73 34.24 14.15 -27.75
N ARG A 74 33.92 15.07 -26.84
CA ARG A 74 34.47 16.44 -26.89
C ARG A 74 35.93 16.46 -26.43
N MET A 75 36.26 15.72 -25.38
CA MET A 75 37.62 15.64 -24.83
C MET A 75 38.54 14.96 -25.84
N ASP A 76 38.12 13.86 -26.46
CA ASP A 76 38.89 13.13 -27.47
C ASP A 76 39.22 14.02 -28.66
N ARG A 77 38.23 14.77 -29.19
CA ARG A 77 38.47 15.75 -30.27
C ARG A 77 39.43 16.86 -29.86
N GLN A 78 39.39 17.30 -28.60
CA GLN A 78 40.32 18.32 -28.10
C GLN A 78 41.72 17.76 -27.93
N ALA A 79 41.84 16.52 -27.45
CA ALA A 79 43.10 15.82 -27.27
C ALA A 79 43.77 15.56 -28.63
N GLU A 80 43.02 15.03 -29.59
CA GLU A 80 43.49 14.79 -30.96
C GLU A 80 43.98 16.09 -31.62
N ARG A 81 43.23 17.18 -31.48
CA ARG A 81 43.65 18.50 -31.97
C ARG A 81 44.94 18.96 -31.30
N ALA A 82 45.09 18.78 -30.00
CA ALA A 82 46.31 19.14 -29.28
C ALA A 82 47.52 18.34 -29.78
N SER A 83 47.38 17.02 -29.94
CA SER A 83 48.43 16.15 -30.48
C SER A 83 48.84 16.55 -31.89
N ARG A 84 47.87 16.87 -32.77
CA ARG A 84 48.16 17.35 -34.14
C ARG A 84 48.99 18.65 -34.19
N HIS A 85 48.94 19.47 -33.14
CA HIS A 85 49.73 20.69 -33.02
C HIS A 85 51.00 20.49 -32.17
N GLY A 86 51.42 19.24 -31.92
CA GLY A 86 52.60 18.90 -31.14
C GLY A 86 52.45 19.09 -29.62
N ASN A 87 51.23 19.28 -29.11
CA ASN A 87 50.97 19.55 -27.70
C ASN A 87 50.57 18.28 -26.92
N ASP A 88 51.43 17.25 -26.93
CA ASP A 88 51.13 15.93 -26.32
C ASP A 88 50.88 15.98 -24.81
N SER A 89 51.49 16.94 -24.11
CA SER A 89 51.21 17.13 -22.68
C SER A 89 49.78 17.64 -22.44
N LEU A 90 49.25 18.47 -23.35
CA LEU A 90 47.88 18.95 -23.28
C LEU A 90 46.90 17.83 -23.62
N ALA A 91 47.18 17.04 -24.66
CA ALA A 91 46.39 15.87 -25.02
C ALA A 91 46.22 14.90 -23.84
N ARG A 92 47.34 14.48 -23.22
CA ARG A 92 47.32 13.62 -22.02
C ARG A 92 46.61 14.25 -20.82
N ARG A 93 46.55 15.58 -20.73
CA ARG A 93 45.80 16.27 -19.65
C ARG A 93 44.30 16.24 -19.93
N LEU A 94 43.89 16.36 -21.19
CA LEU A 94 42.49 16.30 -21.61
C LEU A 94 41.93 14.89 -21.40
N ASP A 95 42.66 13.83 -21.77
CA ASP A 95 42.24 12.44 -21.54
C ASP A 95 42.03 12.16 -20.05
N ARG A 96 43.00 12.54 -19.21
CA ARG A 96 42.89 12.42 -17.75
C ARG A 96 41.69 13.19 -17.18
N ASN A 97 41.37 14.34 -17.77
CA ASN A 97 40.21 15.12 -17.37
C ASN A 97 38.89 14.44 -17.80
N GLY A 98 38.84 13.84 -18.99
CA GLY A 98 37.73 12.99 -19.44
C GLY A 98 37.42 11.89 -18.44
N ASN A 99 38.43 11.07 -18.12
CA ASN A 99 38.31 9.98 -17.13
C ASN A 99 37.87 10.51 -15.76
N ARG A 100 38.37 11.68 -15.33
CA ARG A 100 37.94 12.29 -14.05
C ARG A 100 36.47 12.70 -14.09
N ILE A 101 35.96 13.18 -15.22
CA ILE A 101 34.56 13.57 -15.36
C ILE A 101 33.65 12.33 -15.38
N GLU A 102 34.02 11.29 -16.12
CA GLU A 102 33.32 10.00 -16.15
C GLU A 102 33.15 9.44 -14.73
N ASN A 103 34.26 9.29 -13.99
CA ASN A 103 34.24 8.88 -12.58
C ASN A 103 33.35 9.76 -11.68
N ARG A 104 33.13 11.04 -12.02
CA ARG A 104 32.22 11.92 -11.26
C ARG A 104 30.77 11.72 -11.66
N LEU A 105 30.50 11.35 -12.91
CA LEU A 105 29.16 11.02 -13.40
C LEU A 105 28.70 9.68 -12.82
N ASP A 106 29.56 8.66 -12.78
CA ASP A 106 29.23 7.34 -12.22
C ASP A 106 28.86 7.46 -10.74
N ARG A 107 29.74 8.07 -9.94
CA ARG A 107 29.46 8.37 -8.51
C ARG A 107 28.23 9.25 -8.32
N LYS A 108 27.82 10.01 -9.34
CA LYS A 108 26.58 10.79 -9.29
C LYS A 108 25.37 9.90 -9.57
N GLY A 109 25.47 8.99 -10.54
CA GLY A 109 24.48 7.93 -10.80
C GLY A 109 24.23 7.10 -9.54
N ASP A 110 25.29 6.53 -8.95
CA ASP A 110 25.21 5.72 -7.72
C ASP A 110 24.49 6.46 -6.58
N ARG A 111 24.87 7.73 -6.36
CA ARG A 111 24.23 8.56 -5.32
C ARG A 111 22.76 8.85 -5.61
N ILE A 112 22.37 8.94 -6.87
CA ILE A 112 20.97 9.13 -7.23
C ILE A 112 20.19 7.83 -7.03
N ASN A 113 20.73 6.70 -7.49
CA ASN A 113 20.09 5.38 -7.35
C ASN A 113 19.88 5.06 -5.88
N HIS A 114 20.91 5.22 -5.06
CA HIS A 114 20.79 5.02 -3.61
C HIS A 114 19.76 5.96 -2.93
N ARG A 115 19.54 7.17 -3.48
CA ARG A 115 18.49 8.08 -2.98
C ARG A 115 17.09 7.66 -3.44
N LEU A 116 16.97 7.05 -4.62
CA LEU A 116 15.71 6.51 -5.13
C LEU A 116 15.31 5.26 -4.33
N ASP A 117 16.26 4.36 -4.06
CA ASP A 117 16.03 3.15 -3.25
C ASP A 117 15.54 3.50 -1.85
N ARG A 118 16.30 4.35 -1.13
CA ARG A 118 15.88 4.85 0.20
C ARG A 118 14.52 5.54 0.19
N LYS A 119 14.15 6.17 -0.93
CA LYS A 119 12.84 6.79 -1.09
C LYS A 119 11.76 5.73 -1.30
N GLY A 120 12.02 4.70 -2.10
CA GLY A 120 11.18 3.51 -2.26
C GLY A 120 10.91 2.85 -0.91
N ASP A 121 11.96 2.52 -0.16
CA ASP A 121 11.87 1.89 1.17
C ASP A 121 11.01 2.70 2.13
N ARG A 122 11.21 4.03 2.17
CA ARG A 122 10.44 4.92 3.04
C ARG A 122 8.97 4.94 2.65
N ILE A 123 8.65 4.83 1.37
CA ILE A 123 7.26 4.78 0.91
C ILE A 123 6.63 3.44 1.27
N ASN A 124 7.33 2.32 1.05
CA ASN A 124 6.86 0.98 1.40
C ASN A 124 6.55 0.90 2.90
N HIS A 125 7.47 1.32 3.76
CA HIS A 125 7.24 1.39 5.21
C HIS A 125 6.03 2.25 5.60
N ARG A 126 5.73 3.32 4.87
CA ARG A 126 4.55 4.15 5.13
C ARG A 126 3.26 3.48 4.68
N LEU A 127 3.28 2.74 3.57
CA LEU A 127 2.14 1.95 3.09
C LEU A 127 1.85 0.80 4.05
N ASP A 128 2.87 0.06 4.49
CA ASP A 128 2.71 -1.04 5.45
C ASP A 128 2.14 -0.56 6.79
N ARG A 129 2.67 0.55 7.34
CA ARG A 129 2.12 1.16 8.55
C ARG A 129 0.68 1.60 8.37
N LYS A 130 0.32 2.05 7.16
CA LYS A 130 -1.04 2.47 6.84
C LYS A 130 -1.98 1.27 6.72
N GLY A 131 -1.57 0.19 6.04
CA GLY A 131 -2.30 -1.08 5.96
C GLY A 131 -2.58 -1.62 7.36
N ASN A 132 -1.51 -1.83 8.14
CA ASN A 132 -1.61 -2.28 9.54
C ASN A 132 -2.55 -1.44 10.41
N ARG A 133 -2.60 -0.11 10.22
CA ARG A 133 -3.51 0.76 10.97
C ARG A 133 -4.96 0.55 10.55
N ILE A 134 -5.20 0.30 9.27
CA ILE A 134 -6.52 0.04 8.71
C ILE A 134 -7.00 -1.32 9.20
N ASP A 135 -6.19 -2.38 9.12
CA ASP A 135 -6.55 -3.72 9.59
C ASP A 135 -6.97 -3.69 11.06
N ARG A 136 -6.15 -3.09 11.94
CA ARG A 136 -6.50 -2.91 13.37
C ARG A 136 -7.81 -2.12 13.58
N ARG A 137 -8.13 -1.16 12.69
CA ARG A 137 -9.37 -0.40 12.78
C ARG A 137 -10.56 -1.26 12.33
N MET A 138 -10.38 -2.09 11.30
CA MET A 138 -11.38 -3.03 10.83
C MET A 138 -11.68 -4.08 11.89
N ASP A 139 -10.66 -4.68 12.52
CA ASP A 139 -10.81 -5.63 13.61
C ASP A 139 -11.63 -5.05 14.77
N ARG A 140 -11.25 -3.86 15.24
CA ARG A 140 -11.98 -3.17 16.33
C ARG A 140 -13.41 -2.86 15.94
N THR A 141 -13.64 -2.53 14.66
CA THR A 141 -14.99 -2.23 14.15
C THR A 141 -15.83 -3.50 14.10
N GLY A 142 -15.27 -4.61 13.61
CA GLY A 142 -15.89 -5.94 13.60
C GLY A 142 -16.23 -6.41 15.02
N GLN A 143 -15.29 -6.31 15.96
CA GLN A 143 -15.52 -6.65 17.37
C GLN A 143 -16.62 -5.79 18.01
N ARG A 144 -16.62 -4.47 17.79
CA ARG A 144 -17.68 -3.58 18.29
C ARG A 144 -19.04 -3.92 17.69
N PHE A 145 -19.08 -4.24 16.41
CA PHE A 145 -20.29 -4.69 15.73
C PHE A 145 -20.81 -6.00 16.34
N GLY A 146 -19.97 -7.02 16.46
CA GLY A 146 -20.31 -8.31 17.05
C GLY A 146 -20.85 -8.17 18.48
N ARG A 147 -20.18 -7.38 19.34
CA ARG A 147 -20.66 -7.11 20.71
C ARG A 147 -22.04 -6.44 20.73
N ARG A 148 -22.25 -5.41 19.90
CA ARG A 148 -23.55 -4.69 19.81
C ARG A 148 -24.65 -5.60 19.28
N HIS A 149 -24.33 -6.44 18.29
CA HIS A 149 -25.26 -7.38 17.70
C HIS A 149 -25.70 -8.44 18.71
N ASN A 150 -24.75 -9.06 19.42
CA ASN A 150 -25.02 -10.06 20.45
C ASN A 150 -25.82 -9.46 21.61
N ALA A 151 -25.49 -8.24 22.06
CA ALA A 151 -26.26 -7.55 23.10
C ALA A 151 -27.71 -7.25 22.68
N ARG A 152 -27.93 -6.88 21.41
CA ARG A 152 -29.28 -6.68 20.86
C ARG A 152 -30.07 -7.99 20.80
N GLN A 153 -29.44 -9.08 20.37
CA GLN A 153 -30.04 -10.41 20.34
C GLN A 153 -30.44 -10.87 21.74
N ALA A 154 -29.54 -10.76 22.73
CA ALA A 154 -29.81 -11.12 24.11
C ALA A 154 -30.98 -10.31 24.71
N ARG A 155 -31.00 -8.98 24.49
CA ARG A 155 -32.10 -8.11 24.94
C ARG A 155 -33.44 -8.46 24.29
N PHE A 156 -33.43 -8.82 23.00
CA PHE A 156 -34.64 -9.25 22.30
C PHE A 156 -35.21 -10.53 22.89
N VAL A 157 -34.35 -11.55 23.10
CA VAL A 157 -34.74 -12.83 23.70
C VAL A 157 -35.32 -12.60 25.10
N GLN A 158 -34.64 -11.79 25.93
CA GLN A 158 -35.09 -11.51 27.29
C GLN A 158 -36.44 -10.77 27.35
N ARG A 159 -36.68 -9.76 26.48
CA ARG A 159 -37.98 -9.07 26.40
C ARG A 159 -39.12 -9.98 25.91
N ARG A 160 -38.82 -10.96 25.05
CA ARG A 160 -39.81 -11.93 24.59
C ARG A 160 -40.17 -12.92 25.70
N GLN A 161 -39.19 -13.40 26.47
CA GLN A 161 -39.40 -14.30 27.61
C GLN A 161 -40.20 -13.67 28.75
N THR A 162 -39.95 -12.40 29.10
CA THR A 162 -40.72 -11.72 30.15
C THR A 162 -42.17 -11.48 29.75
N ARG A 163 -42.44 -11.14 28.47
CA ARG A 163 -43.81 -11.00 27.95
C ARG A 163 -44.60 -12.32 27.99
N THR A 164 -44.00 -13.45 27.65
CA THR A 164 -44.67 -14.75 27.73
C THR A 164 -44.90 -15.22 29.15
N GLN A 165 -44.04 -14.86 30.11
CA GLN A 165 -44.28 -15.12 31.54
C GLN A 165 -45.44 -14.28 32.10
N HIS A 166 -45.56 -13.02 31.69
CA HIS A 166 -46.66 -12.14 32.12
C HIS A 166 -48.03 -12.58 31.59
N PHE A 167 -48.10 -13.23 30.43
CA PHE A 167 -49.33 -13.83 29.87
C PHE A 167 -49.67 -15.21 30.42
N ARG A 168 -48.74 -15.84 31.17
CA ARG A 168 -48.91 -17.17 31.77
C ARG A 168 -49.51 -17.13 33.18
N ARG A 169 -49.40 -15.99 33.87
CA ARG A 169 -50.11 -15.69 35.12
C ARG A 169 -51.51 -15.21 34.78
#